data_AF-F2L3W0-F1
#
_entry.id   AF-F2L3W0-F1
#
_cell.length_a   1.000
_cell.length_b   1.000
_cell.length_c   1.000
_cell.angle_alpha   90.00
_cell.angle_beta   90.00
_cell.angle_gamma   90.00
#
_symmetry.space_group_name_H-M   'P 1'
#
loop_
_entity.id
_entity.type
_entity.pdbx_description
1 polymer ?
#
loop_
_entity_poly.entity_id
_entity_poly.type
_entity_poly.pdbx_seq_one_letter_code
_entity_poly.pdbx_strand_id
1 'polypeptide(L)' 'MAVDLEYLLICPSCGKPMNEDSRIMRIEHLTGNKVLERLLICPHCKVKIREIIYLSR' A
#
# COMPACT_ATOMS: atom_id res chain seq x y z
N MET A 1 -15.25 -6.73 -5.96
CA MET A 1 -15.39 -5.72 -4.89
C MET A 1 -14.04 -5.05 -4.75
N ALA A 2 -13.91 -3.80 -5.19
CA ALA A 2 -12.68 -3.04 -4.96
C ALA A 2 -12.65 -2.70 -3.47
N VAL A 3 -11.63 -3.17 -2.75
CA VAL A 3 -11.41 -2.75 -1.37
C VAL A 3 -10.89 -1.32 -1.46
N ASP A 4 -11.73 -0.35 -1.12
CA ASP A 4 -11.34 1.06 -1.05
C ASP A 4 -10.33 1.23 0.09
N LEU A 5 -9.05 1.07 -0.24
CA LEU A 5 -7.90 1.23 0.64
C LEU A 5 -7.59 2.71 0.92
N GLU A 6 -8.61 3.57 0.92
CA GLU A 6 -8.46 5.03 1.09
C GLU A 6 -7.84 5.38 2.44
N TYR A 7 -8.08 4.57 3.48
CA TYR A 7 -7.57 4.83 4.82
C TYR A 7 -6.04 4.79 4.91
N LEU A 8 -5.38 3.97 4.08
CA LEU A 8 -3.92 3.83 4.08
C LEU A 8 -3.24 4.93 3.26
N LEU A 9 -4.01 5.69 2.48
CA LEU A 9 -3.51 6.86 1.77
C LEU A 9 -3.41 8.09 2.67
N ILE A 10 -3.74 8.01 3.97
CA ILE A 10 -3.64 9.14 4.90
C ILE A 10 -2.49 8.93 5.88
N CYS A 11 -1.67 9.98 6.06
CA CYS A 11 -0.54 9.96 6.98
C CYS A 11 -1.04 9.94 8.44
N PRO A 12 -0.64 8.95 9.27
CA PRO A 12 -1.09 8.83 10.65
C PRO A 12 -0.57 9.97 11.55
N SER A 13 0.50 10.65 11.13
CA SER A 13 1.11 11.73 11.91
C SER A 13 0.51 13.11 11.65
N CYS A 14 0.02 13.38 10.44
CA CYS A 14 -0.45 14.72 10.06
C CYS A 14 -1.82 14.76 9.37
N GLY A 15 -2.45 13.61 9.14
CA GLY A 15 -3.75 13.51 8.48
C GLY A 15 -3.77 13.90 7.00
N LYS A 16 -2.61 14.19 6.40
CA LYS A 16 -2.49 14.55 4.98
C LYS A 16 -2.36 13.32 4.08
N PRO A 17 -2.76 13.41 2.81
CA PRO A 17 -2.59 12.32 1.86
C PRO A 17 -1.12 11.95 1.66
N MET A 18 -0.88 10.67 1.44
CA MET A 18 0.41 10.06 1.14
C MET A 18 0.52 9.80 -0.35
N ASN A 19 1.75 9.84 -0.86
CA ASN A 19 2.08 9.54 -2.24
C ASN A 19 2.61 8.11 -2.35
N GLU A 20 2.34 7.43 -3.46
CA GLU A 20 2.96 6.14 -3.77
C GLU A 20 4.41 6.38 -4.24
N ASP A 21 5.38 5.83 -3.51
CA ASP A 21 6.82 5.90 -3.80
C ASP A 21 7.26 4.74 -4.68
N SER A 22 6.74 3.54 -4.42
CA SER A 22 6.97 2.35 -5.25
C SER A 22 5.82 1.35 -5.15
N ARG A 23 5.68 0.52 -6.18
CA ARG A 23 4.68 -0.53 -6.27
C ARG A 23 5.29 -1.76 -6.92
N ILE A 24 5.08 -2.92 -6.31
CA ILE A 24 5.47 -4.22 -6.85
C ILE A 24 4.32 -5.20 -6.71
N MET A 25 4.01 -5.88 -7.80
CA MET A 25 3.07 -6.99 -7.79
C MET A 25 3.87 -8.28 -7.89
N ARG A 26 3.66 -9.20 -6.94
CA ARG A 26 4.28 -10.51 -6.94
C ARG A 26 3.22 -11.61 -6.86
N ILE A 27 3.58 -12.78 -7.36
CA ILE A 27 2.78 -13.99 -7.21
C ILE A 27 3.51 -14.85 -6.20
N GLU A 28 2.86 -15.20 -5.09
CA GLU A 28 3.41 -16.15 -4.14
C GLU A 28 3.39 -17.55 -4.77
N HIS A 29 4.57 -18.14 -4.96
CA HIS A 29 4.71 -19.42 -5.67
C HIS A 29 3.98 -20.59 -4.99
N LEU A 30 3.89 -20.59 -3.66
CA LEU A 30 3.30 -21.68 -2.89
C LEU A 30 1.76 -21.63 -2.87
N THR A 31 1.19 -20.43 -2.75
CA THR A 31 -0.24 -20.21 -2.59
C THR A 31 -0.93 -19.83 -3.90
N GLY A 32 -0.17 -19.36 -4.89
CA GLY A 32 -0.69 -18.74 -6.11
C GLY A 32 -1.30 -17.35 -5.88
N ASN A 33 -1.20 -16.82 -4.66
CA ASN A 33 -1.80 -15.53 -4.31
C ASN A 33 -1.10 -14.39 -5.04
N LYS A 34 -1.90 -13.47 -5.59
CA LYS A 34 -1.38 -12.20 -6.08
C LYS A 34 -1.24 -11.26 -4.90
N VAL A 35 -0.04 -10.74 -4.71
CA VAL A 35 0.27 -9.80 -3.63
C VAL A 35 0.74 -8.50 -4.26
N LEU A 36 0.10 -7.40 -3.87
CA LEU A 36 0.52 -6.06 -4.22
C LEU A 36 1.22 -5.45 -3.01
N GLU A 37 2.52 -5.23 -3.11
CA GLU A 37 3.23 -4.41 -2.13
C GLU A 37 3.40 -3.01 -2.68
N ARG A 38 3.05 -2.00 -1.88
CA ARG A 38 3.32 -0.60 -2.21
C ARG A 38 3.97 0.11 -1.03
N LEU A 39 4.84 1.05 -1.36
CA LEU A 39 5.46 1.94 -0.39
C LEU A 39 4.80 3.31 -0.54
N LEU A 40 4.21 3.80 0.54
CA LEU A 40 3.59 5.12 0.62
C LEU A 40 4.51 6.06 1.39
N ILE A 41 4.66 7.29 0.93
CA ILE A 41 5.46 8.34 1.58
C ILE A 41 4.62 9.59 1.81
N CYS A 42 4.65 10.12 3.03
CA CYS A 42 4.08 11.43 3.30
C CYS A 42 5.04 12.53 2.80
N PRO A 43 4.62 13.43 1.90
CA PRO A 43 5.51 14.48 1.39
C PRO A 43 5.92 15.49 2.47
N HIS A 44 5.11 15.64 3.53
CA HIS A 44 5.34 16.57 4.63
C HIS A 44 6.17 15.96 5.77
N CYS A 45 5.72 14.84 6.34
CA CYS A 45 6.38 14.22 7.49
C CYS A 45 7.52 13.27 7.09
N LYS A 46 7.65 12.91 5.81
CA LYS A 46 8.58 11.89 5.29
C LYS A 46 8.41 10.49 5.89
N VAL A 47 7.32 10.25 6.63
CA VAL A 47 6.91 8.94 7.11
C VAL A 47 6.66 8.02 5.91
N LYS A 48 7.19 6.80 5.99
CA LYS A 48 7.00 5.75 4.98
C LYS A 48 6.16 4.61 5.57
N ILE A 49 5.18 4.14 4.81
CA ILE A 49 4.34 3.00 5.16
C ILE A 49 4.48 1.96 4.06
N ARG A 50 4.81 0.73 4.42
CA ARG A 50 4.76 -0.41 3.50
C ARG A 50 3.40 -1.08 3.66
N GLU A 51 2.68 -1.18 2.58
CA GLU A 51 1.39 -1.85 2.51
C GLU A 51 1.52 -3.12 1.68
N ILE A 52 0.92 -4.21 2.18
CA ILE A 52 0.87 -5.52 1.53
C ILE A 52 -0.60 -5.90 1.37
N ILE A 53 -1.10 -5.91 0.15
CA ILE A 53 -2.47 -6.27 -0.18
C ILE A 53 -2.47 -7.67 -0.80
N TYR A 54 -3.22 -8.58 -0.20
CA TYR A 54 -3.51 -9.88 -0.78
C TYR A 54 -4.72 -9.74 -1.71
N LEU A 55 -4.46 -9.82 -3.01
CA LEU A 55 -5.49 -9.83 -4.04
C LEU A 55 -5.97 -11.27 -4.21
N SER A 56 -6.96 -11.67 -3.41
CA SER A 56 -7.70 -12.91 -3.65
C SER A 56 -8.43 -12.82 -4.99
N ARG A 57 -8.45 -13.94 -5.73
CA ARG A 57 -9.03 -14.05 -7.06
C ARG A 57 -10.53 -13.75 -7.10
#